data_AF-A0AAD6GF91-F1
#
_entry.id   AF-A0AAD6GF91-F1
#
_cell.length_a   1.000
_cell.length_b   1.000
_cell.length_c   1.000
_cell.angle_alpha   90.00
_cell.angle_beta   90.00
_cell.angle_gamma   90.00
#
_symmetry.space_group_name_H-M   'P 1'
#
loop_
_entity.id
_entity.type
_entity.pdbx_description
1 polymer ?
#
loop_
_entity_poly.entity_id
_entity_poly.type
_entity_poly.pdbx_seq_one_letter_code
_entity_poly.pdbx_strand_id
1 'polypeptide(L)'
;MANTPLQAVYTAPDATKSFQHAIPMTSVTASDPLAAKLAHLRALQSLVPKLQDEVNVYLTARMEEDKKAQGQASEKEAKEEENYGEEVVEDDA
;
A
#
# COMPACT_ATOMS: atom_id res chain seq x y z
N MET A 1 15.89 -25.05 -9.98
CA MET A 1 14.85 -24.53 -9.07
C MET A 1 14.55 -23.11 -9.53
N ALA A 2 13.34 -22.82 -9.99
CA ALA A 2 12.97 -21.47 -10.40
C ALA A 2 12.87 -20.57 -9.15
N ASN A 3 13.49 -19.40 -9.19
CA ASN A 3 13.43 -18.42 -8.11
C ASN A 3 12.12 -17.65 -8.22
N THR A 4 11.10 -18.03 -7.43
CA THR A 4 9.82 -17.35 -7.42
C THR A 4 9.97 -16.00 -6.72
N PRO A 5 9.71 -14.87 -7.40
CA PRO A 5 9.79 -13.55 -6.76
C PRO A 5 8.64 -13.37 -5.77
N LEU A 6 8.83 -12.47 -4.79
CA LEU A 6 7.73 -11.99 -3.97
C LEU A 6 6.93 -10.98 -4.80
N GLN A 7 5.63 -11.22 -4.99
CA GLN A 7 4.80 -10.39 -5.85
C GLN A 7 3.39 -10.19 -5.29
N ALA A 8 2.78 -9.06 -5.64
CA ALA A 8 1.37 -8.76 -5.42
C ALA A 8 0.78 -8.08 -6.66
N VAL A 9 -0.48 -8.36 -6.96
CA VAL A 9 -1.21 -7.74 -8.07
C VAL A 9 -2.50 -7.16 -7.51
N TYR A 10 -2.63 -5.85 -7.67
CA TYR A 10 -3.84 -5.11 -7.39
C TYR A 10 -4.62 -4.93 -8.69
N THR A 11 -5.93 -5.18 -8.63
CA THR A 11 -6.84 -5.06 -9.77
C THR A 11 -8.10 -4.33 -9.33
N ALA A 12 -8.49 -3.31 -10.10
CA ALA A 12 -9.72 -2.55 -9.98
C ALA A 12 -10.35 -2.34 -11.38
N PRO A 13 -11.60 -1.89 -11.49
CA PRO A 13 -12.28 -1.72 -12.78
C PRO A 13 -11.54 -0.82 -13.79
N ASP A 14 -10.78 0.14 -13.29
CA ASP A 14 -10.13 1.23 -14.04
C ASP A 14 -8.60 1.26 -13.90
N ALA A 15 -8.01 0.42 -13.02
CA ALA A 15 -6.56 0.33 -12.90
C ALA A 15 -6.07 -1.05 -12.46
N THR A 16 -4.84 -1.37 -12.84
CA THR A 16 -4.11 -2.56 -12.38
C THR A 16 -2.68 -2.15 -12.02
N LYS A 17 -2.18 -2.67 -10.91
CA LYS A 17 -0.81 -2.40 -10.43
C LYS A 17 -0.16 -3.70 -9.98
N SER A 18 1.04 -3.97 -10.48
CA SER A 18 1.87 -5.09 -10.03
C SER A 18 3.04 -4.57 -9.20
N PHE A 19 3.33 -5.29 -8.11
CA PHE A 19 4.46 -5.08 -7.23
C PHE A 19 5.32 -6.34 -7.23
N GLN A 20 6.65 -6.18 -7.30
CA GLN A 20 7.55 -7.32 -7.41
C GLN A 20 8.89 -7.04 -6.74
N HIS A 21 9.33 -7.98 -5.91
CA HIS A 21 10.64 -7.99 -5.27
C HIS A 21 11.36 -9.29 -5.61
N ALA A 22 12.57 -9.17 -6.16
CA ALA A 22 13.43 -10.32 -6.39
C ALA A 22 13.94 -10.85 -5.04
N ILE A 23 13.74 -12.15 -4.78
CA ILE A 23 14.33 -12.80 -3.61
C ILE A 23 15.77 -13.18 -3.98
N PRO A 24 16.81 -12.71 -3.27
CA PRO A 24 18.18 -13.08 -3.59
C PRO A 24 18.37 -14.59 -3.45
N MET A 25 18.80 -15.26 -4.52
CA MET A 25 19.24 -16.64 -4.41
C MET A 25 20.57 -16.64 -3.67
N THR A 26 20.60 -17.20 -2.47
CA THR A 26 21.87 -17.56 -1.86
C THR A 26 22.44 -18.74 -2.64
N SER A 27 23.57 -18.53 -3.31
CA SER A 27 24.43 -19.58 -3.85
C SER A 27 25.10 -20.35 -2.69
N VAL A 28 24.29 -20.90 -1.78
CA VAL A 28 24.78 -21.91 -0.85
C VAL A 28 24.82 -23.16 -1.71
N THR A 29 26.03 -23.59 -2.03
CA THR A 29 26.30 -24.92 -2.57
C THR A 29 25.41 -25.92 -1.85
N ALA A 30 24.84 -26.88 -2.56
CA ALA A 30 23.83 -27.84 -2.09
C ALA A 30 24.20 -28.68 -0.84
N SER A 31 25.33 -28.37 -0.19
CA SER A 31 25.86 -28.95 1.04
C SER A 31 25.09 -28.55 2.32
N ASP A 32 24.37 -27.42 2.36
CA ASP A 32 23.57 -27.05 3.54
C ASP A 32 22.17 -26.51 3.18
N PRO A 33 21.16 -27.41 3.07
CA PRO A 33 19.77 -27.05 2.82
C PRO A 33 19.14 -26.18 3.91
N LEU A 34 19.60 -26.28 5.16
CA LEU A 34 19.06 -25.50 6.27
C LEU A 34 19.50 -24.04 6.16
N ALA A 35 20.78 -23.80 5.87
CA ALA A 35 21.31 -22.46 5.64
C ALA A 35 20.60 -21.75 4.47
N ALA A 36 20.36 -22.47 3.36
CA ALA A 36 19.63 -21.93 2.21
C ALA A 36 18.19 -21.54 2.58
N LYS A 37 17.47 -22.40 3.33
CA LYS A 37 16.11 -22.10 3.81
C LYS A 37 16.09 -20.89 4.75
N LEU A 38 17.04 -20.81 5.68
CA LEU A 38 17.12 -19.71 6.64
C LEU A 38 17.42 -18.38 5.95
N ALA A 39 18.32 -18.37 4.96
CA ALA A 39 18.61 -17.18 4.17
C ALA A 39 17.40 -16.71 3.35
N HIS A 40 16.67 -17.66 2.73
CA HIS A 40 15.45 -17.36 2.01
C HIS A 40 14.37 -16.75 2.93
N LEU A 41 14.16 -17.32 4.13
CA LEU A 41 13.21 -16.78 5.11
C LEU A 41 13.62 -15.39 5.60
N ARG A 42 14.91 -15.13 5.82
CA ARG A 42 15.41 -13.79 6.18
C ARG A 42 15.17 -12.78 5.06
N ALA A 43 15.39 -13.16 3.81
CA ALA A 43 15.07 -12.31 2.67
C ALA A 43 13.58 -11.96 2.63
N LEU A 44 12.70 -12.96 2.77
CA LEU A 44 11.25 -12.72 2.85
C LEU A 44 10.86 -11.82 4.02
N GLN A 45 11.41 -12.05 5.21
CA GLN A 45 11.15 -11.23 6.38
C GLN A 45 11.50 -9.75 6.17
N SER A 46 12.51 -9.46 5.34
CA SER A 46 12.88 -8.07 4.99
C SER A 46 12.02 -7.50 3.85
N LEU A 47 11.65 -8.32 2.85
CA LEU A 47 10.96 -7.85 1.65
C LEU A 47 9.46 -7.68 1.85
N VAL A 48 8.83 -8.51 2.70
CA VAL A 48 7.38 -8.45 2.94
C VAL A 48 6.93 -7.10 3.51
N PRO A 49 7.58 -6.53 4.55
CA PRO A 49 7.22 -5.20 5.04
C PRO A 49 7.38 -4.11 3.98
N LYS A 50 8.42 -4.17 3.16
CA LYS A 50 8.63 -3.20 2.07
C LYS A 50 7.51 -3.26 1.04
N LEU A 51 7.12 -4.47 0.64
CA LEU A 51 5.98 -4.67 -0.26
C LEU A 51 4.68 -4.14 0.36
N GLN A 52 4.47 -4.36 1.66
CA GLN A 52 3.33 -3.81 2.38
C GLN A 52 3.33 -2.28 2.35
N ASP A 53 4.47 -1.64 2.60
CA ASP A 53 4.60 -0.18 2.54
C ASP A 53 4.30 0.36 1.14
N GLU A 54 4.82 -0.29 0.09
CA GLU A 54 4.53 0.08 -1.31
C GLU A 54 3.04 0.00 -1.64
N VAL A 55 2.36 -1.06 -1.18
CA VAL A 55 0.92 -1.23 -1.36
C VAL A 55 0.14 -0.16 -0.60
N ASN A 56 0.51 0.12 0.65
CA ASN A 56 -0.14 1.14 1.46
C ASN A 56 0.00 2.53 0.84
N VAL A 57 1.20 2.91 0.41
CA VAL A 57 1.45 4.18 -0.27
C VAL A 57 0.61 4.29 -1.54
N TYR A 58 0.57 3.23 -2.35
CA TYR A 58 -0.23 3.22 -3.58
C TYR A 58 -1.72 3.40 -3.30
N LEU A 59 -2.29 2.66 -2.34
CA LEU A 59 -3.71 2.76 -2.01
C LEU A 59 -4.06 4.10 -1.38
N THR A 60 -3.22 4.66 -0.52
CA THR A 60 -3.44 5.98 0.07
C THR A 60 -3.43 7.09 -0.98
N ALA A 61 -2.45 7.10 -1.88
CA ALA A 61 -2.41 8.07 -2.97
C ALA A 61 -3.68 7.98 -3.84
N ARG A 62 -4.15 6.76 -4.11
CA ARG A 62 -5.36 6.54 -4.88
C ARG A 62 -6.63 7.02 -4.15
N MET A 63 -6.75 6.79 -2.85
CA MET A 63 -7.86 7.32 -2.05
C MET A 63 -7.90 8.86 -2.09
N GLU A 64 -6.75 9.53 -2.08
CA GLU A 64 -6.66 10.98 -2.21
C GLU A 64 -7.09 11.46 -3.60
N GLU A 65 -6.71 10.75 -4.66
CA GLU A 65 -7.16 11.01 -6.03
C GLU A 65 -8.68 10.85 -6.16
N ASP A 66 -9.24 9.76 -5.60
CA ASP A 66 -10.67 9.48 -5.62
C ASP A 66 -11.48 10.56 -4.87
N LYS A 67 -10.98 11.03 -3.71
CA LYS A 67 -11.58 12.15 -2.96
C LYS A 67 -11.63 13.43 -3.78
N LYS A 68 -10.54 13.78 -4.47
CA LYS A 68 -10.47 14.96 -5.35
C LYS A 68 -11.43 14.84 -6.52
N ALA A 69 -11.53 13.65 -7.12
CA ALA A 69 -12.41 13.39 -8.26
C ALA A 69 -13.90 13.44 -7.89
N GLN A 70 -14.26 13.08 -6.65
CA GLN A 70 -15.66 13.10 -6.19
C GLN A 70 -16.22 14.50 -5.95
N GLY A 71 -15.38 15.55 -5.78
CA GLY A 71 -15.74 16.97 -5.77
C GLY A 71 -16.66 17.46 -4.62
N GLN A 72 -17.60 16.63 -4.15
CA GLN A 72 -18.64 16.98 -3.18
C GLN A 72 -18.18 16.91 -1.73
N ALA A 73 -17.17 16.08 -1.42
CA ALA A 73 -16.57 16.07 -0.09
C ALA A 73 -15.82 17.37 0.18
N SER A 74 -15.07 17.90 -0.81
CA SER A 74 -14.22 19.08 -0.61
C SER A 74 -14.96 20.39 -0.36
N GLU A 75 -16.09 20.69 -1.00
CA GLU A 75 -16.80 21.96 -0.74
C GLU A 75 -17.56 21.94 0.59
N LYS A 76 -18.12 20.78 0.96
CA LYS A 76 -18.83 20.62 2.24
C LYS A 76 -17.84 20.53 3.40
N GLU A 77 -16.76 19.76 3.28
CA GLU A 77 -15.68 19.72 4.27
C GLU A 77 -15.00 21.09 4.40
N ALA A 78 -14.74 21.82 3.31
CA ALA A 78 -14.16 23.17 3.39
C ALA A 78 -15.09 24.15 4.14
N LYS A 79 -16.40 24.09 3.89
CA LYS A 79 -17.38 24.90 4.63
C LYS A 79 -17.46 24.53 6.11
N GLU A 80 -17.36 23.24 6.43
CA GLU A 80 -17.38 22.74 7.81
C GLU A 80 -16.07 23.09 8.56
N GLU A 81 -14.93 23.15 7.86
CA GLU A 81 -13.64 23.63 8.40
C GLU A 81 -13.62 25.16 8.61
N GLU A 82 -14.19 25.94 7.68
CA GLU A 82 -14.31 27.41 7.84
C GLU A 82 -15.15 27.80 9.05
N ASN A 83 -16.10 26.96 9.45
CA ASN A 83 -16.98 27.19 10.58
C ASN A 83 -16.46 26.57 11.90
N TYR A 84 -15.25 26.01 11.90
CA TYR A 84 -14.68 25.33 13.06
C TYR A 84 -14.18 26.34 14.10
N GLY A 85 -15.07 26.74 15.01
CA GLY A 85 -14.78 27.69 16.08
C GLY A 85 -15.85 28.76 16.32
N GLU A 86 -16.85 28.83 15.43
CA GLU A 86 -18.08 29.59 15.67
C GLU A 86 -19.20 28.64 16.08
N GLU A 87 -19.95 28.97 17.14
CA GLU A 87 -21.17 28.24 17.48
C GLU A 87 -22.20 28.55 16.38
N VAL A 88 -22.36 27.62 15.43
CA VAL A 88 -23.43 27.71 14.43
C VAL A 88 -24.74 27.45 15.14
N VAL A 89 -25.39 28.53 15.56
CA VAL A 89 -26.76 28.45 16.04
C VAL A 89 -27.61 28.15 14.79
N GLU A 90 -28.01 26.89 14.61
CA GLU A 90 -29.05 26.56 13.65
C GLU A 90 -30.33 27.26 14.12
N ASP A 91 -30.75 28.31 13.40
CA ASP A 91 -32.06 28.92 13.59
C ASP A 91 -33.12 27.87 13.19
N ASP A 92 -33.69 27.23 14.22
CA ASP A 92 -34.81 26.30 14.12
C ASP A 92 -36.06 27.07 13.65
N ALA A 93 -36.54 26.78 12.44
CA ALA A 93 -37.74 27.39 11.84
C ALA A 93 -38.66 26.35 11.20
#